data_AF-A0A8B9MVF0-F1
#
_entry.id   AF-A0A8B9MVF0-F1
#
_cell.length_a   1.000
_cell.length_b   1.000
_cell.length_c   1.000
_cell.angle_alpha   90.00
_cell.angle_beta   90.00
_cell.angle_gamma   90.00
#
_symmetry.space_group_name_H-M   'P 1'
#
loop_
_entity.id
_entity.type
_entity.pdbx_description
1 polymer ?
#
loop_
_entity_poly.entity_id
_entity_poly.type
_entity_poly.pdbx_seq_one_letter_code
_entity_poly.pdbx_strand_id
1 'polypeptide(L)'
;MPYRFTIVNFTKHNSLYKHGLRPLLYSEADAKKHKIGWRRTGNEIKYYKNNAGQDGHQYFSLTWTFQFPHDRDTCYFAHCYPYTYSNLQEYLVAISKDPVKSKFCKIHILCHSLAGNSVYVLTITNPPKSGKGTNRKAVILTTRVHPGETNSSWIVKGFLDYILGNSGKAQLLRDSFVFKVVPMLNPDGVIVGNHRCSLRGQDLNRKYRSTVKKFYPSIWYTRNMIKR
;
A
#
# COMPACT_ATOMS: atom_id res chain seq x y z
N MET A 1 34.12 1.84 -4.54
CA MET A 1 34.30 0.39 -4.29
C MET A 1 32.94 -0.29 -4.30
N PRO A 2 32.81 -1.50 -4.89
CA PRO A 2 31.56 -2.27 -4.83
C PRO A 2 31.39 -2.99 -3.48
N TYR A 3 30.14 -3.07 -3.02
CA TYR A 3 29.71 -3.77 -1.82
C TYR A 3 28.78 -4.91 -2.19
N ARG A 4 28.83 -6.03 -1.47
CA ARG A 4 27.90 -7.14 -1.64
C ARG A 4 27.01 -7.27 -0.42
N PHE A 5 25.70 -7.21 -0.65
CA PHE A 5 24.68 -7.44 0.37
C PHE A 5 24.13 -8.85 0.22
N THR A 6 23.86 -9.51 1.34
CA THR A 6 23.20 -10.82 1.35
C THR A 6 22.20 -10.88 2.50
N ILE A 7 20.94 -11.13 2.18
CA ILE A 7 19.88 -11.44 3.16
C ILE A 7 19.66 -12.94 3.10
N VAL A 8 19.88 -13.64 4.20
CA VAL A 8 20.06 -15.11 4.22
C VAL A 8 18.84 -15.92 4.67
N ASN A 9 17.78 -15.28 5.13
CA ASN A 9 16.69 -15.96 5.86
C ASN A 9 15.34 -15.89 5.15
N PHE A 10 15.31 -15.82 3.81
CA PHE A 10 14.03 -15.93 3.11
C PHE A 10 13.48 -17.35 3.21
N THR A 11 12.16 -17.48 3.33
CA THR A 11 11.46 -18.78 3.41
C THR A 11 10.77 -19.17 2.10
N LYS A 12 10.61 -18.23 1.15
CA LYS A 12 9.94 -18.51 -0.12
C LYS A 12 10.87 -19.23 -1.08
N HIS A 13 10.43 -20.36 -1.63
CA HIS A 13 11.25 -21.13 -2.57
C HIS A 13 11.50 -20.41 -3.92
N ASN A 14 10.52 -19.63 -4.37
CA ASN A 14 10.60 -18.86 -5.60
C ASN A 14 10.54 -17.36 -5.33
N SER A 15 11.20 -16.60 -6.19
CA SER A 15 11.33 -15.16 -6.07
C SER A 15 11.55 -14.53 -7.44
N LEU A 16 10.92 -13.38 -7.68
CA LEU A 16 11.11 -12.61 -8.92
C LEU A 16 12.55 -12.13 -9.09
N TYR A 17 13.37 -12.12 -8.02
CA TYR A 17 14.80 -11.86 -8.13
C TYR A 17 15.53 -12.91 -8.99
N LYS A 18 14.98 -14.13 -9.14
CA LYS A 18 15.46 -15.13 -10.11
C LYS A 18 15.16 -14.75 -11.56
N HIS A 19 14.23 -13.82 -11.77
CA HIS A 19 13.68 -13.44 -13.09
C HIS A 19 13.93 -11.96 -13.40
N GLY A 20 14.99 -11.37 -12.85
CA GLY A 20 15.42 -10.02 -13.18
C GLY A 20 14.81 -8.89 -12.34
N LEU A 21 14.03 -9.20 -11.29
CA LEU A 21 13.68 -8.16 -10.30
C LEU A 21 14.96 -7.60 -9.67
N ARG A 22 14.99 -6.28 -9.49
CA ARG A 22 16.09 -5.54 -8.88
C ARG A 22 15.67 -4.88 -7.58
N PRO A 23 16.52 -4.82 -6.53
CA PRO A 23 16.22 -4.01 -5.35
C PRO A 23 16.05 -2.54 -5.74
N LEU A 24 15.34 -1.78 -4.91
CA LEU A 24 15.25 -0.33 -5.05
C LEU A 24 16.28 0.35 -4.17
N LEU A 25 16.76 1.50 -4.63
CA LEU A 25 17.62 2.42 -3.90
C LEU A 25 16.95 3.79 -3.82
N TYR A 26 17.05 4.41 -2.65
CA TYR A 26 16.89 5.84 -2.47
C TYR A 26 18.18 6.42 -1.87
N SER A 27 18.74 7.44 -2.51
CA SER A 27 19.91 8.19 -2.04
C SER A 27 19.45 9.59 -1.65
N GLU A 28 19.76 10.04 -0.42
CA GLU A 28 19.39 11.38 0.03
C GLU A 28 20.13 12.46 -0.76
N ALA A 29 21.40 12.23 -1.09
CA ALA A 29 22.19 13.12 -1.92
C ALA A 29 21.58 13.30 -3.33
N ASP A 30 21.21 12.21 -3.99
CA ASP A 30 20.58 12.26 -5.32
C ASP A 30 19.20 12.90 -5.29
N ALA A 31 18.41 12.61 -4.26
CA ALA A 31 17.10 13.23 -4.10
C ALA A 31 17.22 14.75 -3.93
N LYS A 32 18.21 15.23 -3.16
CA LYS A 32 18.44 16.66 -2.93
C LYS A 32 18.96 17.36 -4.17
N LYS A 33 20.05 16.83 -4.77
CA LYS A 33 20.80 17.48 -5.86
C LYS A 33 20.15 17.31 -7.24
N HIS A 34 19.61 16.12 -7.51
CA HIS A 34 19.17 15.74 -8.86
C HIS A 34 17.67 15.43 -8.93
N LYS A 35 16.94 15.53 -7.82
CA LYS A 35 15.50 15.20 -7.73
C LYS A 35 15.19 13.76 -8.14
N ILE A 36 16.14 12.85 -7.93
CA ILE A 36 15.94 11.42 -8.25
C ILE A 36 15.40 10.72 -7.01
N GLY A 37 14.21 10.12 -7.13
CA GLY A 37 13.60 9.30 -6.08
C GLY A 37 14.08 7.84 -6.12
N TRP A 38 13.22 6.95 -5.63
CA TRP A 38 13.46 5.51 -5.67
C TRP A 38 13.74 5.03 -7.10
N ARG A 39 14.76 4.20 -7.29
CA ARG A 39 15.09 3.59 -8.59
C ARG A 39 15.62 2.17 -8.43
N ARG A 40 15.42 1.34 -9.47
CA ARG A 40 15.94 -0.04 -9.48
C ARG A 40 17.46 -0.02 -9.61
N THR A 41 18.15 -0.81 -8.79
CA THR A 41 19.62 -0.84 -8.71
C THR A 41 20.17 -2.25 -8.54
N GLY A 42 21.48 -2.37 -8.40
CA GLY A 42 22.17 -3.61 -8.04
C GLY A 42 22.49 -4.46 -9.27
N ASN A 43 23.61 -5.17 -9.17
CA ASN A 43 24.15 -6.09 -10.17
C ASN A 43 24.38 -7.46 -9.54
N GLU A 44 24.67 -8.46 -10.36
CA GLU A 44 25.01 -9.83 -9.90
C GLU A 44 23.97 -10.43 -8.94
N ILE A 45 22.69 -10.11 -9.18
CA ILE A 45 21.59 -10.48 -8.30
C ILE A 45 21.36 -11.98 -8.40
N LYS A 46 21.39 -12.67 -7.26
CA LYS A 46 21.10 -14.11 -7.19
C LYS A 46 20.14 -14.38 -6.04
N TYR A 47 19.22 -15.30 -6.29
CA TYR A 47 18.32 -15.84 -5.28
C TYR A 47 18.42 -17.36 -5.27
N TYR A 48 19.00 -17.92 -4.22
CA TYR A 48 19.40 -19.33 -4.18
C TYR A 48 19.04 -19.98 -2.85
N LYS A 49 18.91 -21.31 -2.87
CA LYS A 49 18.65 -22.13 -1.69
C LYS A 49 19.92 -22.19 -0.83
N ASN A 50 19.77 -22.02 0.49
CA ASN A 50 20.88 -22.20 1.41
C ASN A 50 21.13 -23.68 1.69
N ASN A 51 22.33 -24.00 2.19
CA ASN A 51 22.58 -25.30 2.80
C ASN A 51 21.63 -25.49 4.00
N ALA A 52 21.23 -26.74 4.26
CA ALA A 52 20.30 -27.06 5.34
C ALA A 52 20.87 -26.57 6.68
N GLY A 53 20.08 -25.77 7.42
CA GLY A 53 20.41 -25.39 8.78
C GLY A 53 20.27 -26.59 9.72
N GLN A 54 20.92 -26.53 10.88
CA GLN A 54 20.79 -27.57 11.93
C GLN A 54 19.35 -27.66 12.50
N ASP A 55 18.52 -26.65 12.25
CA ASP A 55 17.12 -26.54 12.69
C ASP A 55 16.11 -27.24 11.76
N GLY A 56 16.57 -27.87 10.68
CA GLY A 56 15.72 -28.54 9.70
C GLY A 56 14.89 -27.60 8.83
N HIS A 57 15.04 -26.28 8.99
CA HIS A 57 14.33 -25.30 8.18
C HIS A 57 15.08 -24.97 6.89
N GLN A 58 14.32 -24.84 5.80
CA GLN A 58 14.86 -24.50 4.50
C GLN A 58 14.80 -22.99 4.26
N TYR A 59 15.97 -22.35 4.22
CA TYR A 59 16.11 -20.93 3.89
C TYR A 59 16.69 -20.69 2.51
N PHE A 60 16.52 -19.45 2.04
CA PHE A 60 17.00 -18.94 0.78
C PHE A 60 17.70 -17.60 0.99
N SER A 61 18.72 -17.33 0.19
CA SER A 61 19.48 -16.09 0.21
C SER A 61 19.19 -15.23 -1.01
N LEU A 62 18.99 -13.93 -0.80
CA LEU A 62 19.07 -12.90 -1.82
C LEU A 62 20.42 -12.19 -1.68
N THR A 63 21.23 -12.19 -2.73
CA THR A 63 22.47 -11.40 -2.80
C THR A 63 22.46 -10.45 -3.98
N TRP A 64 23.08 -9.28 -3.83
CA TRP A 64 23.34 -8.33 -4.90
C TRP A 64 24.59 -7.50 -4.61
N THR A 65 25.28 -7.08 -5.67
CA THR A 65 26.40 -6.14 -5.60
C THR A 65 25.91 -4.73 -5.91
N PHE A 66 26.41 -3.73 -5.18
CA PHE A 66 26.05 -2.32 -5.36
C PHE A 66 27.23 -1.41 -5.03
N GLN A 67 27.36 -0.32 -5.78
CA GLN A 67 28.33 0.74 -5.50
C GLN A 67 27.57 2.01 -5.12
N PHE A 68 27.92 2.58 -3.97
CA PHE A 68 27.32 3.83 -3.52
C PHE A 68 27.67 4.97 -4.48
N PRO A 69 26.69 5.85 -4.82
CA PRO A 69 26.89 6.90 -5.80
C PRO A 69 27.69 8.09 -5.26
N HIS A 70 27.68 8.31 -3.94
CA HIS A 70 28.28 9.47 -3.28
C HIS A 70 28.95 9.06 -1.98
N ASP A 71 30.06 9.73 -1.64
CA ASP A 71 30.67 9.63 -0.33
C ASP A 71 29.80 10.34 0.72
N ARG A 72 29.75 9.78 1.95
CA ARG A 72 28.99 10.30 3.10
C ARG A 72 27.49 10.51 2.82
N ASP A 73 26.91 9.68 1.96
CA ASP A 73 25.48 9.67 1.69
C ASP A 73 24.73 8.64 2.55
N THR A 74 23.45 8.91 2.79
CA THR A 74 22.54 7.97 3.43
C THR A 74 21.65 7.35 2.36
N CYS A 75 21.75 6.03 2.23
CA CYS A 75 21.04 5.25 1.21
C CYS A 75 20.11 4.23 1.86
N TYR A 76 18.93 4.05 1.26
CA TYR A 76 17.92 3.08 1.70
C TYR A 76 17.66 2.06 0.61
N PHE A 77 17.48 0.80 1.00
CA PHE A 77 17.05 -0.27 0.11
C PHE A 77 15.60 -0.68 0.39
N ALA A 78 14.86 -1.02 -0.66
CA ALA A 78 13.51 -1.55 -0.54
C ALA A 78 13.21 -2.65 -1.57
N HIS A 79 12.28 -3.54 -1.23
CA HIS A 79 11.78 -4.58 -2.14
C HIS A 79 10.87 -4.00 -3.25
N CYS A 80 9.91 -3.16 -2.83
CA CYS A 80 8.94 -2.48 -3.69
C CYS A 80 8.93 -0.98 -3.38
N TYR A 81 8.42 -0.17 -4.31
CA TYR A 81 8.34 1.28 -4.15
C TYR A 81 7.53 1.58 -2.89
N PRO A 82 8.13 2.15 -1.83
CA PRO A 82 7.43 2.33 -0.57
C PRO A 82 6.25 3.27 -0.75
N TYR A 83 5.19 3.00 0.01
CA TYR A 83 4.07 3.91 0.19
C TYR A 83 3.67 3.81 1.66
N THR A 84 4.02 4.85 2.41
CA THR A 84 3.88 4.90 3.87
C THR A 84 2.46 5.26 4.28
N TYR A 85 2.14 5.06 5.56
CA TYR A 85 0.87 5.54 6.11
C TYR A 85 0.79 7.07 6.11
N SER A 86 1.90 7.78 6.40
CA SER A 86 1.97 9.24 6.32
C SER A 86 1.69 9.75 4.89
N ASN A 87 2.20 9.07 3.86
CA ASN A 87 1.87 9.43 2.47
C ASN A 87 0.37 9.34 2.19
N LEU A 88 -0.31 8.32 2.75
CA LEU A 88 -1.76 8.25 2.65
C LEU A 88 -2.41 9.44 3.37
N GLN A 89 -2.02 9.69 4.62
CA GLN A 89 -2.63 10.74 5.44
C GLN A 89 -2.47 12.11 4.81
N GLU A 90 -1.28 12.47 4.34
CA GLU A 90 -1.00 13.71 3.62
C GLU A 90 -1.86 13.83 2.35
N TYR A 91 -1.97 12.75 1.57
CA TYR A 91 -2.80 12.72 0.37
C TYR A 91 -4.29 12.93 0.68
N LEU A 92 -4.81 12.29 1.73
CA LEU A 92 -6.20 12.48 2.17
C LEU A 92 -6.46 13.88 2.72
N VAL A 93 -5.51 14.46 3.45
CA VAL A 93 -5.59 15.86 3.92
C VAL A 93 -5.61 16.84 2.75
N ALA A 94 -4.83 16.58 1.69
CA ALA A 94 -4.87 17.41 0.49
C ALA A 94 -6.25 17.34 -0.21
N ILE A 95 -6.86 16.16 -0.28
CA ILE A 95 -8.22 15.99 -0.83
C ILE A 95 -9.27 16.71 0.03
N SER A 96 -9.18 16.62 1.35
CA SER A 96 -10.18 17.25 2.23
C SER A 96 -10.11 18.77 2.22
N LYS A 97 -8.92 19.35 2.02
CA LYS A 97 -8.70 20.80 1.90
C LYS A 97 -9.04 21.37 0.52
N ASP A 98 -9.17 20.52 -0.50
CA ASP A 98 -9.51 20.94 -1.87
C ASP A 98 -11.00 21.34 -1.93
N PRO A 99 -11.34 22.61 -2.25
CA PRO A 99 -12.71 23.12 -2.21
C PRO A 99 -13.61 22.53 -3.29
N VAL A 100 -13.04 21.94 -4.34
CA VAL A 100 -13.80 21.28 -5.41
C VAL A 100 -14.01 19.82 -5.05
N LYS A 101 -12.93 19.09 -4.75
CA LYS A 101 -12.99 17.64 -4.49
C LYS A 101 -13.79 17.30 -3.23
N SER A 102 -13.68 18.10 -2.18
CA SER A 102 -14.40 17.90 -0.92
C SER A 102 -15.94 17.93 -1.06
N LYS A 103 -16.48 18.50 -2.15
CA LYS A 103 -17.92 18.50 -2.44
C LYS A 103 -18.46 17.11 -2.78
N PHE A 104 -17.68 16.31 -3.50
CA PHE A 104 -18.09 14.98 -3.98
C PHE A 104 -17.24 13.83 -3.43
N CYS A 105 -16.22 14.11 -2.61
CA CYS A 105 -15.43 13.11 -1.90
C CYS A 105 -15.47 13.37 -0.39
N LYS A 106 -16.18 12.50 0.33
CA LYS A 106 -16.26 12.55 1.80
C LYS A 106 -15.33 11.51 2.40
N ILE A 107 -14.43 11.95 3.27
CA ILE A 107 -13.45 11.09 3.95
C ILE A 107 -13.93 10.89 5.38
N HIS A 108 -14.07 9.63 5.78
CA HIS A 108 -14.46 9.25 7.15
C HIS A 108 -13.49 8.23 7.72
N ILE A 109 -13.41 8.18 9.05
CA ILE A 109 -12.78 7.06 9.74
C ILE A 109 -13.78 5.90 9.72
N LEU A 110 -13.41 4.82 9.04
CA LEU A 110 -14.18 3.57 9.04
C LEU A 110 -14.10 2.88 10.41
N CYS A 111 -12.88 2.79 10.95
CA CYS A 111 -12.59 2.28 12.28
C CYS A 111 -11.15 2.63 12.70
N HIS A 112 -10.76 2.18 13.89
CA HIS A 112 -9.37 2.13 14.32
C HIS A 112 -8.85 0.69 14.19
N SER A 113 -7.57 0.55 13.85
CA SER A 113 -6.84 -0.71 13.77
C SER A 113 -6.52 -1.27 15.17
N LEU A 114 -5.72 -2.33 15.26
CA LEU A 114 -5.34 -2.91 16.55
C LEU A 114 -4.44 -1.99 17.36
N ALA A 115 -3.51 -1.29 16.70
CA ALA A 115 -2.66 -0.29 17.34
C ALA A 115 -3.29 1.11 17.40
N GLY A 116 -4.59 1.24 17.09
CA GLY A 116 -5.30 2.52 17.18
C GLY A 116 -5.13 3.44 15.96
N ASN A 117 -4.47 3.01 14.89
CA ASN A 117 -4.35 3.81 13.66
C ASN A 117 -5.70 3.90 12.93
N SER A 118 -6.02 5.08 12.39
CA SER A 118 -7.26 5.29 11.65
C SER A 118 -7.26 4.51 10.33
N VAL A 119 -8.33 3.75 10.10
CA VAL A 119 -8.63 3.12 8.81
C VAL A 119 -9.66 4.00 8.13
N TYR A 120 -9.31 4.60 7.00
CA TYR A 120 -10.17 5.56 6.31
C TYR A 120 -11.09 4.89 5.28
N VAL A 121 -12.25 5.49 5.05
CA VAL A 121 -13.12 5.22 3.90
C VAL A 121 -13.47 6.52 3.20
N LEU A 122 -13.34 6.52 1.87
CA LEU A 122 -13.75 7.62 1.01
C LEU A 122 -15.08 7.26 0.36
N THR A 123 -16.05 8.16 0.42
CA THR A 123 -17.30 8.07 -0.34
C THR A 123 -17.25 9.09 -1.46
N ILE A 124 -17.23 8.62 -2.71
CA ILE A 124 -17.06 9.47 -3.89
C ILE A 124 -18.30 9.36 -4.77
N THR A 125 -19.04 10.45 -4.90
CA THR A 125 -20.25 10.57 -5.73
C THR A 125 -20.65 12.04 -5.84
N ASN A 126 -21.19 12.45 -6.99
CA ASN A 126 -21.69 13.82 -7.14
C ASN A 126 -23.01 13.98 -6.36
N PRO A 127 -23.34 15.16 -5.82
CA PRO A 127 -24.65 15.39 -5.20
C PRO A 127 -25.80 15.08 -6.18
N PRO A 128 -26.94 14.57 -5.71
CA PRO A 128 -28.10 14.35 -6.58
C PRO A 128 -28.63 15.69 -7.10
N LYS A 129 -28.94 15.76 -8.40
CA LYS A 129 -29.42 17.01 -9.06
C LYS A 129 -30.77 17.50 -8.52
N SER A 130 -31.61 16.62 -7.98
CA SER A 130 -33.00 16.91 -7.56
C SER A 130 -33.25 16.76 -6.05
N GLY A 131 -32.20 16.65 -5.22
CA GLY A 131 -32.32 16.54 -3.75
C GLY A 131 -32.94 15.25 -3.21
N LYS A 132 -33.57 14.41 -4.05
CA LYS A 132 -34.04 13.07 -3.68
C LYS A 132 -32.90 12.06 -3.79
N GLY A 133 -32.84 11.13 -2.83
CA GLY A 133 -31.83 10.07 -2.81
C GLY A 133 -31.85 9.27 -4.11
N THR A 134 -30.67 9.08 -4.69
CA THR A 134 -30.52 8.30 -5.93
C THR A 134 -30.22 6.84 -5.58
N ASN A 135 -30.95 5.89 -6.17
CA ASN A 135 -30.67 4.45 -6.08
C ASN A 135 -29.45 4.07 -6.96
N ARG A 136 -28.29 4.68 -6.67
CA ARG A 136 -27.04 4.44 -7.39
C ARG A 136 -26.39 3.15 -6.91
N LYS A 137 -25.85 2.38 -7.84
CA LYS A 137 -25.06 1.19 -7.52
C LYS A 137 -23.78 1.61 -6.80
N ALA A 138 -23.39 0.84 -5.79
CA ALA A 138 -22.14 1.03 -5.07
C ALA A 138 -21.00 0.25 -5.75
N VAL A 139 -19.84 0.87 -5.88
CA VAL A 139 -18.59 0.23 -6.29
C VAL A 139 -17.63 0.27 -5.11
N ILE A 140 -17.21 -0.89 -4.64
CA ILE A 140 -16.36 -1.02 -3.44
C ILE A 140 -14.93 -1.34 -3.87
N LEU A 141 -13.98 -0.53 -3.42
CA LEU A 141 -12.55 -0.73 -3.69
C LEU A 141 -11.80 -0.78 -2.36
N THR A 142 -11.08 -1.88 -2.10
CA THR A 142 -10.27 -2.04 -0.89
C THR A 142 -8.86 -2.41 -1.26
N THR A 143 -7.85 -1.82 -0.60
CA THR A 143 -6.44 -2.05 -0.93
C THR A 143 -5.57 -2.20 0.33
N ARG A 144 -4.31 -2.64 0.15
CA ARG A 144 -3.34 -2.93 1.23
C ARG A 144 -3.90 -3.79 2.36
N VAL A 145 -4.57 -4.88 2.03
CA VAL A 145 -4.90 -5.92 3.02
C VAL A 145 -3.63 -6.62 3.52
N HIS A 146 -2.70 -6.91 2.59
CA HIS A 146 -1.33 -7.25 2.90
C HIS A 146 -0.46 -5.99 2.88
N PRO A 147 0.31 -5.72 3.93
CA PRO A 147 1.00 -4.44 4.02
C PRO A 147 2.17 -4.27 3.05
N GLY A 148 2.86 -5.35 2.68
CA GLY A 148 4.01 -5.33 1.76
C GLY A 148 3.65 -5.14 0.29
N GLU A 149 2.36 -5.21 -0.07
CA GLU A 149 1.86 -5.05 -1.44
C GLU A 149 1.63 -3.57 -1.78
N THR A 150 2.70 -2.76 -1.71
CA THR A 150 2.65 -1.30 -1.84
C THR A 150 2.14 -0.82 -3.21
N ASN A 151 2.28 -1.64 -4.26
CA ASN A 151 1.72 -1.38 -5.58
C ASN A 151 0.22 -1.09 -5.53
N SER A 152 -0.53 -1.73 -4.63
CA SER A 152 -1.96 -1.47 -4.47
C SER A 152 -2.27 -0.05 -4.01
N SER A 153 -1.41 0.58 -3.20
CA SER A 153 -1.57 1.99 -2.83
C SER A 153 -1.30 2.95 -3.97
N TRP A 154 -0.28 2.67 -4.79
CA TRP A 154 -0.01 3.49 -5.97
C TRP A 154 -1.16 3.41 -6.99
N ILE A 155 -1.72 2.22 -7.20
CA ILE A 155 -2.90 2.02 -8.04
C ILE A 155 -4.10 2.79 -7.48
N VAL A 156 -4.37 2.69 -6.16
CA VAL A 156 -5.51 3.40 -5.57
C VAL A 156 -5.31 4.92 -5.64
N LYS A 157 -4.09 5.42 -5.49
CA LYS A 157 -3.77 6.84 -5.67
C LYS A 157 -4.08 7.29 -7.10
N GLY A 158 -3.62 6.55 -8.11
CA GLY A 158 -3.91 6.88 -9.51
C GLY A 158 -5.42 6.83 -9.84
N PHE A 159 -6.13 5.84 -9.29
CA PHE A 159 -7.59 5.78 -9.38
C PHE A 159 -8.25 7.02 -8.76
N LEU A 160 -7.81 7.42 -7.57
CA LEU A 160 -8.33 8.61 -6.87
C LEU A 160 -8.01 9.89 -7.65
N ASP A 161 -6.80 10.05 -8.16
CA ASP A 161 -6.41 11.19 -8.99
C ASP A 161 -7.31 11.32 -10.23
N TYR A 162 -7.65 10.18 -10.87
CA TYR A 162 -8.56 10.17 -12.02
C TYR A 162 -10.02 10.45 -11.64
N ILE A 163 -10.58 9.68 -10.69
CA ILE A 163 -12.01 9.77 -10.34
C ILE A 163 -12.34 11.07 -9.61
N LEU A 164 -11.37 11.77 -9.03
CA LEU A 164 -11.55 13.09 -8.44
C LEU A 164 -11.22 14.23 -9.41
N GLY A 165 -10.76 13.91 -10.62
CA GLY A 165 -10.45 14.87 -11.66
C GLY A 165 -11.68 15.44 -12.36
N ASN A 166 -11.41 16.38 -13.28
CA ASN A 166 -12.42 17.15 -14.00
C ASN A 166 -12.84 16.51 -15.34
N SER A 167 -12.34 15.33 -15.70
CA SER A 167 -12.69 14.69 -16.98
C SER A 167 -14.19 14.36 -17.04
N GLY A 168 -14.79 14.52 -18.22
CA GLY A 168 -16.22 14.22 -18.42
C GLY A 168 -16.57 12.76 -18.07
N LYS A 169 -15.65 11.82 -18.33
CA LYS A 169 -15.80 10.41 -17.93
C LYS A 169 -15.79 10.24 -16.40
N ALA A 170 -14.92 10.93 -15.68
CA ALA A 170 -14.90 10.87 -14.22
C ALA A 170 -16.19 11.47 -13.62
N GLN A 171 -16.68 12.58 -14.19
CA GLN A 171 -17.97 13.17 -13.79
C GLN A 171 -19.13 12.21 -14.02
N LEU A 172 -19.22 11.59 -15.20
CA LEU A 172 -20.24 10.59 -15.52
C LEU A 172 -20.22 9.40 -14.54
N LEU A 173 -19.02 8.89 -14.20
CA LEU A 173 -18.86 7.84 -13.20
C LEU A 173 -19.37 8.29 -11.82
N ARG A 174 -19.04 9.51 -11.38
CA ARG A 174 -19.52 10.07 -10.11
C ARG A 174 -21.03 10.33 -10.09
N ASP A 175 -21.63 10.61 -11.24
CA ASP A 175 -23.08 10.76 -11.41
C ASP A 175 -23.83 9.42 -11.41
N SER A 176 -23.15 8.34 -11.82
CA SER A 176 -23.75 7.02 -12.00
C SER A 176 -23.59 6.10 -10.78
N PHE A 177 -22.49 6.24 -10.05
CA PHE A 177 -22.11 5.30 -8.98
C PHE A 177 -21.78 6.02 -7.67
N VAL A 178 -21.85 5.26 -6.58
CA VAL A 178 -21.25 5.62 -5.29
C VAL A 178 -20.01 4.77 -5.10
N PHE A 179 -18.82 5.37 -5.14
CA PHE A 179 -17.60 4.64 -4.84
C PHE A 179 -17.33 4.68 -3.34
N LYS A 180 -17.09 3.51 -2.74
CA LYS A 180 -16.57 3.38 -1.37
C LYS A 180 -15.16 2.83 -1.46
N VAL A 181 -14.17 3.65 -1.11
CA VAL A 181 -12.75 3.30 -1.24
C VAL A 181 -12.12 3.21 0.14
N VAL A 182 -11.56 2.04 0.48
CA VAL A 182 -10.69 1.84 1.66
C VAL A 182 -9.24 1.74 1.17
N PRO A 183 -8.47 2.85 1.21
CA PRO A 183 -7.15 2.91 0.58
C PRO A 183 -6.05 2.16 1.36
N MET A 184 -6.32 1.77 2.61
CA MET A 184 -5.39 0.96 3.39
C MET A 184 -6.12 0.18 4.49
N LEU A 185 -6.27 -1.14 4.29
CA LEU A 185 -6.92 -2.03 5.26
C LEU A 185 -6.04 -2.40 6.46
N ASN A 186 -4.72 -2.34 6.31
CA ASN A 186 -3.78 -2.82 7.31
C ASN A 186 -2.68 -1.77 7.63
N PRO A 187 -3.05 -0.58 8.14
CA PRO A 187 -2.07 0.47 8.45
C PRO A 187 -1.02 0.01 9.46
N ASP A 188 -1.41 -0.77 10.46
CA ASP A 188 -0.47 -1.27 11.48
C ASP A 188 0.66 -2.09 10.86
N GLY A 189 0.30 -3.06 9.99
CA GLY A 189 1.29 -3.87 9.30
C GLY A 189 2.17 -3.05 8.36
N VAL A 190 1.66 -1.93 7.82
CA VAL A 190 2.45 -1.03 6.96
C VAL A 190 3.49 -0.31 7.80
N ILE A 191 3.09 0.23 8.96
CA ILE A 191 3.96 1.00 9.86
C ILE A 191 5.11 0.13 10.38
N VAL A 192 4.85 -1.13 10.76
CA VAL A 192 5.88 -2.04 11.31
C VAL A 192 6.67 -2.80 10.24
N GLY A 193 6.39 -2.59 8.94
CA GLY A 193 7.13 -3.24 7.86
C GLY A 193 6.78 -4.71 7.62
N ASN A 194 5.60 -5.18 8.04
CA ASN A 194 5.15 -6.54 7.75
C ASN A 194 4.90 -6.75 6.24
N HIS A 195 5.20 -7.94 5.73
CA HIS A 195 4.90 -8.26 4.33
C HIS A 195 3.42 -8.65 4.12
N ARG A 196 2.88 -9.54 4.96
CA ARG A 196 1.56 -10.16 4.72
C ARG A 196 0.55 -9.94 5.84
N CYS A 197 0.99 -10.06 7.09
CA CYS A 197 0.09 -10.20 8.23
C CYS A 197 -0.18 -8.88 8.96
N SER A 198 -1.28 -8.87 9.72
CA SER A 198 -1.54 -7.89 10.79
C SER A 198 -0.58 -8.08 11.98
N LEU A 199 -0.66 -7.22 12.99
CA LEU A 199 0.12 -7.33 14.24
C LEU A 199 -0.11 -8.64 15.01
N ARG A 200 -1.20 -9.38 14.73
CA ARG A 200 -1.45 -10.70 15.32
C ARG A 200 -0.77 -11.84 14.57
N GLY A 201 0.06 -11.55 13.56
CA GLY A 201 0.64 -12.57 12.68
C GLY A 201 -0.40 -13.25 11.78
N GLN A 202 -1.62 -12.71 11.68
CA GLN A 202 -2.71 -13.30 10.89
C GLN A 202 -2.90 -12.57 9.56
N ASP A 203 -3.14 -13.35 8.50
CA ASP A 203 -3.53 -12.86 7.17
C ASP A 203 -4.97 -12.34 7.20
N LEU A 204 -5.14 -11.02 7.07
CA LEU A 204 -6.45 -10.36 7.09
C LEU A 204 -7.35 -10.79 5.93
N ASN A 205 -6.78 -11.17 4.79
CA ASN A 205 -7.51 -11.66 3.62
C ASN A 205 -8.04 -13.10 3.80
N ARG A 206 -7.85 -13.68 4.99
CA ARG A 206 -8.48 -14.95 5.42
C ARG A 206 -9.53 -14.76 6.51
N LYS A 207 -9.84 -13.51 6.88
CA LYS A 207 -10.69 -13.18 8.05
C LYS A 207 -12.03 -12.53 7.68
N TYR A 208 -12.40 -12.46 6.40
CA TYR A 208 -13.70 -11.92 5.97
C TYR A 208 -14.92 -12.68 6.51
N ARG A 209 -14.78 -13.97 6.85
CA ARG A 209 -15.83 -14.76 7.52
C ARG A 209 -15.83 -14.61 9.05
N SER A 210 -14.82 -13.97 9.64
CA SER A 210 -14.71 -13.84 11.09
C SER A 210 -15.81 -12.92 11.65
N THR A 211 -16.38 -13.30 12.79
CA THR A 211 -17.32 -12.46 13.56
C THR A 211 -16.59 -11.62 14.61
N VAL A 212 -15.29 -11.84 14.84
CA VAL A 212 -14.53 -11.25 15.94
C VAL A 212 -14.00 -9.86 15.58
N LYS A 213 -14.82 -8.84 15.81
CA LYS A 213 -14.52 -7.42 15.57
C LYS A 213 -13.22 -6.96 16.23
N LYS A 214 -12.99 -7.36 17.50
CA LYS A 214 -11.83 -6.92 18.30
C LYS A 214 -10.49 -7.22 17.64
N PHE A 215 -10.38 -8.35 16.93
CA PHE A 215 -9.11 -8.78 16.32
C PHE A 215 -8.96 -8.37 14.86
N TYR A 216 -10.06 -8.15 14.16
CA TYR A 216 -10.05 -7.82 12.73
C TYR A 216 -10.97 -6.61 12.46
N PRO A 217 -10.74 -5.46 13.11
CA PRO A 217 -11.66 -4.33 13.02
C PRO A 217 -11.83 -3.84 11.59
N SER A 218 -10.74 -3.63 10.85
CA SER A 218 -10.79 -3.13 9.46
C SER A 218 -11.62 -4.03 8.54
N ILE A 219 -11.45 -5.35 8.65
CA ILE A 219 -12.20 -6.34 7.87
C ILE A 219 -13.67 -6.37 8.28
N TRP A 220 -13.95 -6.38 9.59
CA TRP A 220 -15.32 -6.43 10.11
C TRP A 220 -16.13 -5.19 9.71
N TYR A 221 -15.57 -4.00 9.89
CA TYR A 221 -16.23 -2.75 9.51
C TYR A 221 -16.39 -2.59 8.00
N THR A 222 -15.39 -3.02 7.21
CA THR A 222 -15.51 -3.04 5.75
C THR A 222 -16.66 -3.95 5.30
N ARG A 223 -16.78 -5.16 5.86
CA ARG A 223 -17.89 -6.07 5.52
C ARG A 223 -19.24 -5.48 5.91
N ASN A 224 -19.34 -4.86 7.08
CA ASN A 224 -20.60 -4.28 7.54
C ASN A 224 -21.00 -3.03 6.76
N MET A 225 -20.03 -2.28 6.23
CA MET A 225 -20.29 -1.20 5.27
C MET A 225 -20.93 -1.74 3.98
N ILE A 226 -20.53 -2.93 3.51
CA ILE A 226 -21.05 -3.53 2.27
C ILE A 226 -22.47 -4.10 2.46
N LYS A 227 -22.82 -4.55 3.67
CA LYS A 227 -24.14 -5.12 3.99
C LYS A 227 -25.25 -4.08 4.15
N ARG A 228 -24.90 -2.80 4.21
CA ARG A 228 -25.82 -1.68 4.40
C ARG A 228 -26.04 -0.97 3.07
#